data_AF-A0A426TX79-F1
#
_entry.id   AF-A0A426TX79-F1
#
_cell.length_a   1.000
_cell.length_b   1.000
_cell.length_c   1.000
_cell.angle_alpha   90.00
_cell.angle_beta   90.00
_cell.angle_gamma   90.00
#
_symmetry.space_group_name_H-M   'P 1'
#
loop_
_entity.id
_entity.type
_entity.pdbx_description
1 polymer ?
#
loop_
_entity_poly.entity_id
_entity_poly.type
_entity_poly.pdbx_seq_one_letter_code
_entity_poly.pdbx_strand_id
1 'polypeptide(L)'
;MRPLAIGYLAPSDAHSLLTEPQRGEAFALRYAEGVVAQIIALTRGQPCLLQLVGYALVNAANQRKIWRVSPDMLEAALPQALNNGAFYFDDLWRNQVGSSPSEVAAGQAILCALAHGQPLPALATDAAQAALRRMQRYRIIEPHNGGYVIEVPLVARWVREFSEG
;
A
#
# COMPACT_ATOMS: atom_id res chain seq x y z
N MET A 1 23.67 13.54 -6.28
CA MET A 1 23.03 12.67 -5.28
C MET A 1 22.33 11.52 -6.00
N ARG A 2 22.66 10.26 -5.67
CA ARG A 2 21.84 9.11 -6.07
C ARG A 2 20.62 9.06 -5.14
N PRO A 3 19.38 8.94 -5.64
CA PRO A 3 18.24 8.67 -4.76
C PRO A 3 18.50 7.34 -4.06
N LEU A 4 18.48 7.34 -2.73
CA LEU A 4 18.44 6.09 -1.98
C LEU A 4 17.09 5.47 -2.33
N ALA A 5 17.09 4.34 -3.04
CA ALA A 5 15.88 3.57 -3.21
C ALA A 5 15.52 3.03 -1.81
N ILE A 6 14.62 3.73 -1.13
CA ILE A 6 14.03 3.23 0.11
C ILE A 6 13.17 2.03 -0.31
N GLY A 7 13.78 0.85 -0.27
CA GLY A 7 13.08 -0.41 -0.47
C GLY A 7 12.11 -0.68 0.67
N TYR A 8 11.43 -1.82 0.59
CA TYR A 8 10.62 -2.30 1.70
C TYR A 8 11.50 -2.65 2.91
N LEU A 9 10.97 -2.43 4.10
CA LEU A 9 11.62 -2.83 5.35
C LEU A 9 11.77 -4.35 5.39
N ALA A 10 12.86 -4.81 6.01
CA ALA A 10 12.95 -6.22 6.38
C ALA A 10 11.81 -6.56 7.36
N PRO A 11 11.31 -7.82 7.37
CA PRO A 11 10.20 -8.20 8.25
C PRO A 11 10.44 -7.87 9.74
N SER A 12 11.68 -8.01 10.23
CA SER A 12 12.06 -7.65 11.60
C SER A 12 11.97 -6.15 11.87
N ASP A 13 12.35 -5.32 10.91
CA ASP A 13 12.31 -3.85 11.03
C ASP A 13 10.87 -3.35 10.95
N ALA A 14 10.06 -3.92 10.05
CA ALA A 14 8.64 -3.64 9.97
C ALA A 14 7.90 -4.06 11.24
N HIS A 15 8.24 -5.22 11.80
CA HIS A 15 7.72 -5.65 13.10
C HIS A 15 8.12 -4.67 14.21
N SER A 16 9.40 -4.32 14.30
CA SER A 16 9.92 -3.39 15.32
C SER A 16 9.24 -2.03 15.23
N LEU A 17 9.05 -1.50 14.02
CA LEU A 17 8.37 -0.22 13.80
C LEU A 17 6.91 -0.22 14.31
N LEU A 18 6.23 -1.38 14.30
CA LEU A 18 4.86 -1.50 14.82
C LEU A 18 4.80 -1.75 16.34
N THR A 19 5.77 -2.47 16.90
CA THR A 19 5.74 -2.90 18.31
C THR A 19 6.59 -2.06 19.25
N GLU A 20 7.57 -1.34 18.70
CA GLU A 20 8.47 -0.42 19.39
C GLU A 20 8.78 0.77 18.44
N PRO A 21 7.77 1.61 18.13
CA PRO A 21 7.92 2.68 17.14
C PRO A 21 9.00 3.70 17.52
N GLN A 22 9.25 3.88 18.82
CA GLN A 22 10.30 4.74 19.37
C GLN A 22 11.16 3.91 20.33
N ARG A 23 12.41 3.63 19.92
CA ARG A 23 13.33 2.82 20.72
C ARG A 23 13.57 3.44 22.08
N GLY A 24 13.53 2.61 23.12
CA GLY A 24 13.78 3.04 24.49
C GLY A 24 12.59 3.73 25.15
N GLU A 25 11.44 3.84 24.47
CA GLU A 25 10.19 4.33 25.06
C GLU A 25 9.18 3.20 25.22
N ALA A 26 8.47 3.23 26.34
CA ALA A 26 7.44 2.24 26.61
C ALA A 26 6.26 2.44 25.66
N PHE A 27 6.08 1.52 24.71
CA PHE A 27 4.88 1.44 23.89
C PHE A 27 3.90 0.45 24.54
N ALA A 28 2.71 0.90 24.93
CA ALA A 28 1.75 0.09 25.69
C ALA A 28 0.81 -0.75 24.82
N LEU A 29 0.57 -0.34 23.57
CA LEU A 29 -0.31 -1.06 22.66
C LEU A 29 0.27 -2.43 22.30
N ARG A 30 -0.56 -3.46 22.34
CA ARG A 30 -0.22 -4.85 21.98
C ARG A 30 -1.06 -5.28 20.79
N TYR A 31 -0.59 -6.30 20.09
CA TYR A 31 -1.29 -6.88 18.95
C TYR A 31 -1.68 -8.32 19.29
N ALA A 32 -2.87 -8.73 18.87
CA ALA A 32 -3.22 -10.14 18.85
C ALA A 32 -2.29 -10.92 17.90
N GLU A 33 -2.26 -12.24 18.08
CA GLU A 33 -1.46 -13.12 17.25
C GLU A 33 -1.81 -12.93 15.76
N GLY A 34 -0.78 -12.93 14.90
CA GLY A 34 -0.95 -12.76 13.45
C GLY A 34 -1.23 -11.35 12.96
N VAL A 35 -1.72 -10.43 13.79
CA VAL A 35 -2.10 -9.07 13.35
C VAL A 35 -0.91 -8.30 12.78
N VAL A 36 0.26 -8.34 13.44
CA VAL A 36 1.47 -7.68 12.93
C VAL A 36 1.88 -8.27 11.58
N ALA A 37 1.85 -9.60 11.45
CA ALA A 37 2.17 -10.27 10.18
C ALA A 37 1.19 -9.88 9.07
N GLN A 38 -0.10 -9.74 9.39
CA GLN A 38 -1.12 -9.28 8.44
C GLN A 38 -0.87 -7.84 7.99
N ILE A 39 -0.51 -6.92 8.89
CA ILE A 39 -0.16 -5.54 8.55
C ILE A 39 1.06 -5.52 7.61
N ILE A 40 2.10 -6.30 7.92
CA ILE A 40 3.30 -6.41 7.09
C ILE A 40 2.94 -6.99 5.71
N ALA A 41 2.09 -8.01 5.63
CA ALA A 41 1.64 -8.58 4.36
C ALA A 41 0.86 -7.56 3.53
N LEU A 42 -0.08 -6.83 4.15
CA LEU A 42 -0.89 -5.81 3.47
C LEU A 42 -0.04 -4.68 2.88
N THR A 43 0.99 -4.28 3.61
CA THR A 43 1.85 -3.13 3.24
C THR A 43 3.13 -3.55 2.52
N ARG A 44 3.44 -4.85 2.50
CA ARG A 44 4.74 -5.42 2.14
C ARG A 44 5.93 -4.81 2.87
N GLY A 45 5.70 -4.20 4.04
CA GLY A 45 6.74 -3.46 4.76
C GLY A 45 7.13 -2.14 4.07
N GLN A 46 6.31 -1.59 3.18
CA GLN A 46 6.51 -0.24 2.64
C GLN A 46 6.39 0.76 3.82
N PRO A 47 7.45 1.55 4.12
CA PRO A 47 7.51 2.33 5.37
C PRO A 47 6.34 3.29 5.57
N CYS A 48 5.93 4.03 4.54
CA CYS A 48 4.85 5.01 4.61
C CYS A 48 3.50 4.31 4.88
N LEU A 49 3.18 3.26 4.13
CA LEU A 49 1.94 2.50 4.29
C LEU A 49 1.89 1.79 5.66
N LEU A 50 3.00 1.22 6.11
CA LEU A 50 3.12 0.61 7.42
C LEU A 50 2.84 1.62 8.54
N GLN A 51 3.41 2.82 8.43
CA GLN A 51 3.19 3.90 9.39
C GLN A 51 1.75 4.44 9.34
N LEU A 52 1.13 4.55 8.16
CA LEU A 52 -0.27 4.96 8.03
C LEU A 52 -1.21 3.99 8.74
N VAL A 53 -0.99 2.67 8.56
CA VAL A 53 -1.76 1.64 9.27
C VAL A 53 -1.50 1.70 10.77
N GLY A 54 -0.23 1.77 11.21
CA GLY A 54 0.13 1.89 12.62
C GLY A 54 -0.49 3.12 13.30
N TYR A 55 -0.43 4.28 12.65
CA TYR A 55 -1.02 5.53 13.12
C TYR A 55 -2.54 5.42 13.29
N ALA A 56 -3.24 4.86 12.29
CA ALA A 56 -4.67 4.63 12.37
C ALA A 56 -5.04 3.71 13.55
N LEU A 57 -4.26 2.64 13.79
CA LEU A 57 -4.50 1.71 14.90
C LEU A 57 -4.26 2.34 16.26
N VAL A 58 -3.19 3.11 16.42
CA VAL A 58 -2.90 3.84 17.66
C VAL A 58 -4.03 4.82 17.98
N ASN A 59 -4.49 5.57 16.99
CA ASN A 59 -5.61 6.50 17.18
C ASN A 59 -6.90 5.76 17.55
N ALA A 60 -7.24 4.68 16.84
CA ALA A 60 -8.42 3.88 17.16
C ALA A 60 -8.33 3.24 18.55
N ALA A 61 -7.14 2.78 18.97
CA ALA A 61 -6.91 2.21 20.29
C ALA A 61 -7.12 3.26 21.39
N ASN A 62 -6.53 4.45 21.21
CA ASN A 62 -6.66 5.57 22.13
C ASN A 62 -8.11 6.02 22.28
N GLN A 63 -8.85 6.16 21.17
CA GLN A 63 -10.27 6.54 21.19
C GLN A 63 -11.13 5.52 21.93
N ARG A 64 -10.84 4.22 21.76
CA ARG A 64 -11.58 3.11 22.40
C ARG A 64 -11.06 2.76 23.80
N LYS A 65 -9.97 3.39 24.25
CA LYS A 65 -9.28 3.12 25.53
C LYS A 65 -8.90 1.63 25.70
N ILE A 66 -8.40 1.03 24.63
CA ILE A 66 -7.96 -0.38 24.61
C ILE A 66 -6.46 -0.48 24.40
N TRP A 67 -5.91 -1.62 24.82
CA TRP A 67 -4.47 -1.88 24.84
C TRP A 67 -4.08 -3.05 23.92
N ARG A 68 -5.06 -3.67 23.25
CA ARG A 68 -4.84 -4.82 22.37
C ARG A 68 -5.61 -4.66 21.07
N VAL A 69 -4.88 -4.68 19.96
CA VAL A 69 -5.43 -4.67 18.59
C VAL A 69 -5.86 -6.08 18.19
N SER A 70 -7.11 -6.25 17.78
CA SER A 70 -7.63 -7.48 17.17
C SER A 70 -7.61 -7.41 15.64
N PRO A 71 -7.76 -8.54 14.93
CA PRO A 71 -7.95 -8.53 13.48
C PRO A 71 -9.12 -7.66 13.01
N ASP A 72 -10.27 -7.71 13.71
CA ASP A 72 -11.43 -6.87 13.37
C ASP A 72 -11.15 -5.37 13.53
N MET A 73 -10.35 -5.01 14.53
CA MET A 73 -9.91 -3.64 14.72
C MET A 73 -8.97 -3.18 13.60
N LEU A 74 -8.10 -4.07 13.12
CA LEU A 74 -7.28 -3.80 11.95
C LEU A 74 -8.17 -3.47 10.75
N GLU A 75 -9.11 -4.36 10.41
CA GLU A 75 -10.01 -4.14 9.29
C GLU A 75 -10.82 -2.85 9.41
N ALA A 76 -11.31 -2.53 10.62
CA ALA A 76 -12.05 -1.30 10.89
C ALA A 76 -11.19 -0.02 10.80
N ALA A 77 -9.87 -0.11 11.00
CA ALA A 77 -8.96 1.03 10.93
C ALA A 77 -8.40 1.29 9.52
N LEU A 78 -8.47 0.31 8.61
CA LEU A 78 -7.91 0.44 7.27
C LEU A 78 -8.53 1.58 6.44
N PRO A 79 -9.86 1.83 6.45
CA PRO A 79 -10.42 2.99 5.75
C PRO A 79 -9.80 4.32 6.21
N GLN A 80 -9.54 4.46 7.52
CA GLN A 80 -8.88 5.65 8.04
C GLN A 80 -7.40 5.73 7.61
N ALA A 81 -6.68 4.60 7.58
CA ALA A 81 -5.31 4.56 7.07
C ALA A 81 -5.24 4.96 5.59
N LEU A 82 -6.19 4.50 4.77
CA LEU A 82 -6.31 4.85 3.36
C LEU A 82 -6.60 6.34 3.17
N ASN A 83 -7.54 6.89 3.94
CA ASN A 83 -7.88 8.31 3.91
C ASN A 83 -6.71 9.20 4.36
N ASN A 84 -6.04 8.85 5.46
CA ASN A 84 -4.85 9.58 5.94
C ASN A 84 -3.69 9.51 4.92
N GLY A 85 -3.67 8.47 4.10
CA GLY A 85 -2.68 8.23 3.06
C GLY A 85 -2.99 8.86 1.72
N ALA A 86 -3.99 9.75 1.60
CA ALA A 86 -4.38 10.34 0.32
C ALA A 86 -3.19 10.90 -0.48
N PHE A 87 -2.25 11.58 0.19
CA PHE A 87 -1.03 12.08 -0.46
C PHE A 87 -0.19 11.00 -1.15
N TYR A 88 -0.13 9.79 -0.60
CA TYR A 88 0.61 8.66 -1.17
C TYR A 88 -0.15 8.09 -2.36
N PHE A 89 -1.44 7.84 -2.19
CA PHE A 89 -2.25 7.18 -3.22
C PHE A 89 -2.56 8.11 -4.39
N ASP A 90 -2.82 9.40 -4.15
CA ASP A 90 -3.03 10.40 -5.18
C ASP A 90 -1.79 10.59 -6.04
N ASP A 91 -0.60 10.64 -5.43
CA ASP A 91 0.65 10.74 -6.18
C ASP A 91 0.91 9.48 -7.02
N LEU A 92 0.66 8.29 -6.44
CA LEU A 92 0.71 7.04 -7.18
C LEU A 92 -0.22 7.09 -8.40
N TRP A 93 -1.49 7.42 -8.17
CA TRP A 93 -2.57 7.40 -9.16
C TRP A 93 -2.41 8.44 -10.26
N ARG A 94 -1.85 9.60 -9.95
CA ARG A 94 -1.75 10.74 -10.89
C ARG A 94 -0.38 10.85 -11.55
N ASN A 95 0.70 10.48 -10.86
CA ASN A 95 2.06 10.81 -11.28
C ASN A 95 2.98 9.59 -11.48
N GLN A 96 2.66 8.44 -10.88
CA GLN A 96 3.55 7.27 -10.95
C GLN A 96 3.09 6.21 -11.96
N VAL A 97 1.80 6.18 -12.31
CA VAL A 97 1.26 5.23 -13.30
C VAL A 97 1.57 5.57 -14.77
N GLY A 98 1.94 6.81 -15.06
CA GLY A 98 2.30 7.29 -16.40
C GLY A 98 3.07 8.61 -16.36
N SER A 99 3.66 9.03 -17.49
CA SER A 99 4.40 10.30 -17.62
C SER A 99 3.71 11.32 -18.51
N SER A 100 2.67 10.90 -19.24
CA SER A 100 1.83 11.72 -20.11
C SER A 100 0.35 11.39 -19.86
N PRO A 101 -0.61 12.25 -20.25
CA PRO A 101 -2.03 11.99 -19.99
C PRO A 101 -2.53 10.64 -20.54
N SER A 102 -2.07 10.22 -21.72
CA SER A 102 -2.43 8.93 -22.31
C SER A 102 -1.81 7.74 -21.56
N GLU A 103 -0.56 7.85 -21.11
CA GLU A 103 0.07 6.84 -20.26
C GLU A 103 -0.63 6.74 -18.90
N VAL A 104 -1.00 7.87 -18.29
CA VAL A 104 -1.69 7.90 -17.00
C VAL A 104 -3.05 7.20 -17.13
N ALA A 105 -3.85 7.53 -18.13
CA ALA A 105 -5.13 6.85 -18.37
C ALA A 105 -4.95 5.34 -18.60
N ALA A 106 -3.95 4.93 -19.38
CA ALA A 106 -3.65 3.51 -19.59
C ALA A 106 -3.21 2.81 -18.30
N GLY A 107 -2.34 3.44 -17.51
CA GLY A 107 -1.85 2.91 -16.23
C GLY A 107 -2.96 2.76 -15.19
N GLN A 108 -3.87 3.74 -15.10
CA GLN A 108 -5.06 3.68 -14.25
C GLN A 108 -5.98 2.51 -14.67
N ALA A 109 -6.26 2.37 -15.97
CA ALA A 109 -7.08 1.28 -16.47
C ALA A 109 -6.45 -0.10 -16.18
N ILE A 110 -5.12 -0.23 -16.30
CA ILE A 110 -4.38 -1.45 -15.93
C ILE A 110 -4.51 -1.72 -14.43
N LEU A 111 -4.31 -0.72 -13.56
CA LEU A 111 -4.43 -0.90 -12.11
C LEU A 111 -5.84 -1.29 -11.68
N CYS A 112 -6.88 -0.66 -12.25
CA CYS A 112 -8.27 -1.08 -12.01
C CYS A 112 -8.47 -2.54 -12.41
N ALA A 113 -8.05 -2.93 -13.62
CA ALA A 113 -8.19 -4.31 -14.08
C ALA A 113 -7.49 -5.30 -13.11
N LEU A 114 -6.25 -5.01 -12.71
CA LEU A 114 -5.52 -5.84 -11.75
C LEU A 114 -6.17 -5.90 -10.37
N ALA A 115 -6.62 -4.77 -9.84
CA ALA A 115 -7.21 -4.69 -8.50
C ALA A 115 -8.53 -5.46 -8.39
N HIS A 116 -9.29 -5.54 -9.49
CA HIS A 116 -10.57 -6.24 -9.60
C HIS A 116 -10.46 -7.64 -10.23
N GLY A 117 -9.25 -8.13 -10.51
CA GLY A 117 -9.02 -9.43 -11.16
C GLY A 117 -9.64 -9.55 -12.55
N GLN A 118 -9.77 -8.43 -13.27
CA GLN A 118 -10.32 -8.36 -14.61
C GLN A 118 -9.23 -8.53 -15.68
N PRO A 119 -9.60 -8.92 -16.92
CA PRO A 119 -8.67 -8.94 -18.04
C PRO A 119 -8.01 -7.57 -18.24
N LEU A 120 -6.71 -7.57 -18.53
CA LEU A 120 -5.98 -6.35 -18.82
C LEU A 120 -6.52 -5.69 -20.11
N PRO A 121 -6.59 -4.34 -20.15
CA PRO A 121 -6.93 -3.62 -21.38
C PRO A 121 -5.88 -3.88 -22.47
N ALA A 122 -6.16 -3.48 -23.71
CA ALA A 122 -5.27 -3.68 -24.84
C ALA A 122 -3.87 -3.09 -24.60
N LEU A 123 -2.91 -3.98 -24.31
CA LEU A 123 -1.54 -3.60 -24.00
C LEU A 123 -0.72 -3.24 -25.24
N ALA A 124 -1.25 -3.40 -26.45
CA ALA A 124 -0.50 -3.17 -27.70
C ALA A 124 -0.17 -1.71 -27.99
N THR A 125 -0.75 -0.76 -27.24
CA THR A 125 -0.48 0.67 -27.44
C THR A 125 0.85 1.09 -26.79
N ASP A 126 1.54 2.05 -27.40
CA ASP A 126 2.79 2.60 -26.84
C ASP A 126 2.59 3.18 -25.43
N ALA A 127 1.44 3.83 -25.20
CA ALA A 127 1.07 4.38 -23.90
C ALA A 127 0.92 3.29 -22.83
N ALA A 128 0.23 2.18 -23.14
CA ALA A 128 0.07 1.07 -22.20
C ALA A 128 1.41 0.38 -21.90
N GLN A 129 2.25 0.21 -22.92
CA GLN A 129 3.60 -0.36 -22.74
C GLN A 129 4.51 0.54 -21.91
N ALA A 130 4.44 1.86 -22.11
CA ALA A 130 5.19 2.84 -21.31
C ALA A 130 4.70 2.87 -19.86
N ALA A 131 3.38 2.86 -19.64
CA ALA A 131 2.77 2.78 -18.31
C ALA A 131 3.19 1.51 -17.56
N LEU A 132 3.14 0.32 -18.20
CA LEU A 132 3.60 -0.94 -17.62
C LEU A 132 5.06 -0.88 -17.16
N ARG A 133 5.97 -0.44 -18.06
CA ARG A 133 7.40 -0.31 -17.73
C ARG A 133 7.62 0.65 -16.57
N ARG A 134 6.88 1.76 -16.53
CA ARG A 134 6.95 2.73 -15.45
C ARG A 134 6.47 2.12 -14.14
N MET A 135 5.27 1.52 -14.10
CA MET A 135 4.73 0.91 -12.89
C MET A 135 5.61 -0.22 -12.33
N GLN A 136 6.26 -1.01 -13.19
CA GLN A 136 7.28 -1.98 -12.75
C GLN A 136 8.50 -1.30 -12.12
N ARG A 137 9.04 -0.26 -12.78
CA ARG A 137 10.19 0.50 -12.26
C ARG A 137 9.90 1.15 -10.90
N TYR A 138 8.67 1.62 -10.70
CA TYR A 138 8.21 2.23 -9.45
C TYR A 138 7.69 1.20 -8.42
N ARG A 139 7.78 -0.11 -8.72
CA ARG A 139 7.34 -1.18 -7.81
C ARG A 139 5.86 -1.08 -7.40
N ILE A 140 5.04 -0.69 -8.37
CA ILE A 140 3.58 -0.66 -8.24
C ILE A 140 3.01 -2.01 -8.68
N ILE A 141 3.59 -2.63 -9.71
CA ILE A 141 3.22 -3.96 -10.19
C ILE A 141 4.45 -4.84 -10.36
N GLU A 142 4.27 -6.14 -10.24
CA GLU A 142 5.31 -7.16 -10.49
C GLU A 142 4.80 -8.26 -11.44
N PRO A 143 5.67 -8.87 -12.26
CA PRO A 143 5.29 -10.02 -13.07
C PRO A 143 4.86 -11.21 -12.22
N HIS A 144 3.78 -11.89 -12.60
CA HIS A 144 3.27 -13.06 -11.90
C HIS A 144 2.52 -13.99 -12.87
N ASN A 145 2.93 -15.26 -12.95
CA ASN A 145 2.29 -16.30 -13.79
C ASN A 145 1.99 -15.86 -15.24
N GLY A 146 2.94 -15.20 -15.90
CA GLY A 146 2.77 -14.72 -17.28
C GLY A 146 1.91 -13.46 -17.44
N GLY A 147 1.43 -12.89 -16.34
CA GLY A 147 0.76 -11.59 -16.28
C GLY A 147 1.43 -10.66 -15.25
N TYR A 148 0.62 -9.82 -14.62
CA TYR A 148 1.05 -8.87 -13.59
C TYR A 148 0.15 -8.95 -12.37
N VAL A 149 0.67 -8.55 -11.21
CA VAL A 149 -0.10 -8.28 -10.00
C VAL A 149 0.31 -6.94 -9.41
N ILE A 150 -0.58 -6.28 -8.70
CA ILE A 150 -0.22 -5.11 -7.90
C ILE A 150 0.67 -5.59 -6.77
N GLU A 151 1.85 -4.98 -6.66
CA GLU A 151 2.89 -5.46 -5.76
C GLU A 151 2.40 -5.38 -4.32
N VAL A 152 1.85 -4.23 -3.88
CA VAL A 152 1.38 -4.00 -2.51
C VAL A 152 -0.13 -4.22 -2.36
N PRO A 153 -0.60 -5.18 -1.54
CA PRO A 153 -2.03 -5.48 -1.40
C PRO A 153 -2.88 -4.29 -0.94
N LEU A 154 -2.34 -3.41 -0.08
CA LEU A 154 -3.05 -2.21 0.37
C LEU A 154 -3.30 -1.22 -0.78
N VAL A 155 -2.41 -1.15 -1.78
CA VAL A 155 -2.65 -0.36 -3.00
C VAL A 155 -3.79 -0.95 -3.80
N ALA A 156 -3.83 -2.27 -3.98
CA ALA A 156 -4.94 -2.94 -4.66
C ALA A 156 -6.28 -2.70 -3.95
N ARG A 157 -6.27 -2.68 -2.60
CA ARG A 157 -7.44 -2.33 -1.80
C ARG A 157 -7.88 -0.88 -2.03
N TRP A 158 -6.94 0.06 -1.98
CA TRP A 158 -7.24 1.47 -2.24
C TRP A 158 -7.87 1.68 -3.61
N VAL A 159 -7.34 1.03 -4.67
CA VAL A 159 -7.93 1.12 -6.02
C VAL A 159 -9.40 0.65 -5.99
N ARG A 160 -9.69 -0.53 -5.42
CA ARG A 160 -11.07 -1.04 -5.34
C ARG A 160 -12.05 -0.14 -4.60
N GLU A 161 -11.57 0.61 -3.60
CA GLU A 161 -12.43 1.38 -2.70
C GLU A 161 -12.53 2.87 -3.08
N PHE A 162 -11.54 3.44 -3.76
CA PHE A 162 -11.39 4.89 -3.90
C PHE A 162 -10.93 5.38 -5.29
N SER A 163 -10.53 4.51 -6.24
CA SER A 163 -10.05 5.02 -7.54
C SER A 163 -11.17 5.51 -8.46
N GLU A 164 -12.42 5.14 -8.18
CA GLU A 164 -13.62 5.65 -8.85
C GLU A 164 -14.20 6.82 -8.04
N GLY A 165 -13.63 8.02 -8.24
CA GLY A 165 -14.07 9.26 -7.60
C GLY A 165 -13.86 10.46 -8.53
#